data_AF-A0ABD3ZT51-F1
#
_entry.id   AF-A0ABD3ZT51-F1
#
_cell.length_a   1.000
_cell.length_b   1.000
_cell.length_c   1.000
_cell.angle_alpha   90.00
_cell.angle_beta   90.00
_cell.angle_gamma   90.00
#
_symmetry.space_group_name_H-M   'P 1'
#
loop_
_entity.id
_entity.type
_entity.pdbx_description
1 polymer ?
#
loop_
_entity_poly.entity_id
_entity_poly.type
_entity_poly.pdbx_seq_one_letter_code
_entity_poly.pdbx_strand_id
1 'polypeptide(L)'
;MGYTSKNYKTNNGDKLVIGGELEIKSGAKVTGLPGSTPVAKSITSEMIGDGEVKNINIGDGSVQSRNIGTGSVQNANIGAKAVTLAKLGDDVTAKLTDIENRLKALEGGSA
;
A
#
# COMPACT_ATOMS: atom_id res chain seq x y z
N MET A 1 18.24 35.57 41.81
CA MET A 1 17.39 34.37 42.00
C MET A 1 17.40 33.54 40.73
N GLY A 2 18.18 32.46 40.71
CA GLY A 2 18.15 31.49 39.61
C GLY A 2 17.00 30.52 39.84
N TYR A 3 16.01 30.49 38.95
CA TYR A 3 14.99 29.46 38.98
C TYR A 3 15.63 28.16 38.50
N THR A 4 16.00 27.27 39.42
CA THR A 4 16.21 25.87 39.05
C THR A 4 14.85 25.33 38.64
N SER A 5 14.71 24.84 37.42
CA SER A 5 13.47 24.38 36.80
C SER A 5 12.87 23.18 37.56
N LYS A 6 12.27 23.44 38.73
CA LYS A 6 11.57 22.43 39.52
C LYS A 6 10.15 22.34 39.02
N ASN A 7 9.69 21.14 38.71
CA ASN A 7 8.29 20.91 38.38
C ASN A 7 7.44 21.30 39.60
N TYR A 8 6.43 22.15 39.41
CA TYR A 8 5.58 22.64 40.49
C TYR A 8 4.11 22.50 40.14
N LYS A 9 3.27 22.25 41.16
CA LYS A 9 1.82 22.21 40.97
C LYS A 9 1.26 23.63 40.98
N THR A 10 0.32 23.91 40.09
CA THR A 10 -0.48 25.14 40.04
C THR A 10 -1.97 24.79 40.11
N ASN A 11 -2.83 25.80 40.20
CA ASN A 11 -4.29 25.65 40.35
C ASN A 11 -4.66 24.65 41.45
N ASN A 12 -4.21 24.93 42.68
CA ASN A 12 -4.52 24.12 43.86
C ASN A 12 -4.15 22.62 43.77
N GLY A 13 -3.25 22.23 42.86
CA GLY A 13 -2.83 20.85 42.69
C GLY A 13 -3.24 20.20 41.36
N ASP A 14 -4.17 20.82 40.63
CA ASP A 14 -4.82 20.23 39.46
C ASP A 14 -3.94 20.24 38.21
N LYS A 15 -2.94 21.14 38.14
CA LYS A 15 -2.02 21.25 37.01
C LYS A 15 -0.58 21.09 37.47
N LEU A 16 0.22 20.32 36.74
CA LEU A 16 1.66 20.25 36.93
C LEU A 16 2.35 21.07 35.86
N VAL A 17 3.18 22.03 36.28
CA VAL A 17 4.06 22.79 35.39
C VAL A 17 5.42 22.10 35.39
N ILE A 18 5.93 21.78 34.19
CA ILE A 18 7.26 21.21 34.00
C ILE A 18 8.20 22.32 33.54
N GLY A 19 9.28 22.53 34.31
CA GLY A 19 10.31 23.48 33.93
C GLY A 19 11.35 22.78 33.06
N GLY A 20 11.14 22.72 31.74
CA GLY A 20 12.07 22.10 30.80
C GLY A 20 11.39 21.24 29.73
N GLU A 21 12.17 20.39 29.08
CA GLU A 21 11.68 19.43 28.08
C GLU A 21 10.95 18.27 28.75
N LEU A 22 9.81 17.89 28.18
CA LEU A 22 9.05 16.72 28.58
C LEU A 22 9.41 15.54 27.66
N GLU A 23 10.13 14.57 28.21
CA GLU A 23 10.38 13.28 27.54
C GLU A 23 9.27 12.29 27.89
N ILE A 24 8.56 11.78 26.87
CA ILE A 24 7.57 10.71 27.02
C ILE A 24 8.21 9.39 26.59
N LYS A 25 8.50 8.51 27.56
CA LYS A 25 9.12 7.21 27.30
C LYS A 25 8.13 6.22 26.67
N SER A 26 8.67 5.22 25.99
CA SER A 26 7.86 4.12 25.43
C SER A 26 6.98 3.48 26.49
N GLY A 27 5.71 3.24 26.16
CA GLY A 27 4.71 2.68 27.07
C GLY A 27 4.01 3.71 27.98
N ALA A 28 4.44 4.98 28.01
CA ALA A 28 3.72 6.02 28.73
C ALA A 28 2.36 6.31 28.07
N LYS A 29 1.30 6.36 28.86
CA LYS A 29 -0.06 6.66 28.39
C LYS A 29 -0.32 8.16 28.44
N VAL A 30 -0.52 8.79 27.28
CA VAL A 30 -0.99 10.19 27.18
C VAL A 30 -2.47 10.17 26.82
N THR A 31 -3.32 10.80 27.63
CA THR A 31 -4.77 10.90 27.41
C THR A 31 -5.17 12.34 27.11
N GLY A 32 -6.24 12.55 26.34
CA GLY A 32 -6.81 13.89 26.09
C GLY A 32 -6.09 14.70 25.00
N LEU A 33 -5.06 14.13 24.37
CA LEU A 33 -4.57 14.66 23.11
C LEU A 33 -5.62 14.30 22.03
N PRO A 34 -6.08 15.25 21.20
CA PRO A 34 -6.87 14.88 20.02
C PRO A 34 -6.05 13.86 19.25
N GLY A 35 -6.65 12.71 18.92
CA GLY A 35 -5.95 11.63 18.22
C GLY A 35 -5.15 12.24 17.06
N SER A 36 -3.84 12.03 17.06
CA SER A 36 -2.98 12.65 16.06
C SER A 36 -3.35 12.05 14.71
N THR A 37 -4.20 12.74 13.95
CA THR A 37 -4.31 12.46 12.53
C THR A 37 -2.92 12.71 11.95
N PRO A 38 -2.31 11.71 11.28
CA PRO A 38 -1.05 11.94 10.60
C PRO A 38 -1.21 13.15 9.69
N VAL A 39 -0.36 14.17 9.86
CA VAL A 39 -0.34 15.30 8.93
C VAL A 39 0.01 14.79 7.53
N ALA A 40 -0.43 15.48 6.47
CA ALA A 40 -0.18 15.03 5.11
C ALA A 40 1.30 14.68 4.89
N LYS A 41 1.57 13.50 4.33
CA LYS A 41 2.92 12.96 4.07
C LYS A 41 3.78 12.61 5.30
N SER A 42 3.19 12.52 6.50
CA SER A 42 3.94 12.11 7.69
C SER A 42 4.13 10.60 7.83
N ILE A 43 3.37 9.78 7.10
CA ILE A 43 3.52 8.33 7.09
C ILE A 43 4.65 7.94 6.14
N THR A 44 5.72 7.34 6.69
CA THR A 44 6.81 6.75 5.92
C THR A 44 6.64 5.23 5.83
N SER A 45 7.42 4.58 4.96
CA SER A 45 7.43 3.13 4.79
C SER A 45 7.75 2.39 6.09
N GLU A 46 8.67 2.93 6.89
CA GLU A 46 9.14 2.35 8.16
C GLU A 46 8.06 2.36 9.26
N MET A 47 7.02 3.20 9.10
CA MET A 47 5.87 3.23 10.01
C MET A 47 4.84 2.13 9.70
N ILE A 48 4.97 1.45 8.55
CA ILE A 48 4.06 0.39 8.12
C ILE A 48 4.73 -0.95 8.41
N GLY A 49 4.20 -1.68 9.40
CA GLY A 49 4.69 -3.02 9.72
C GLY A 49 4.44 -4.03 8.60
N ASP A 50 5.20 -5.13 8.62
CA ASP A 50 5.06 -6.21 7.65
C ASP A 50 3.64 -6.80 7.68
N GLY A 51 2.99 -6.84 6.51
CA GLY A 51 1.63 -7.38 6.37
C GLY A 51 0.50 -6.46 6.86
N GLU A 52 0.80 -5.23 7.31
CA GLU A 52 -0.24 -4.31 7.80
C GLU A 52 -1.11 -3.73 6.68
N VAL A 53 -0.61 -3.67 5.44
CA VAL A 53 -1.42 -3.29 4.28
C VAL A 53 -2.27 -4.48 3.84
N LYS A 54 -3.55 -4.45 4.21
CA LYS A 54 -4.56 -5.46 3.88
C LYS A 54 -5.37 -5.00 2.67
N ASN A 55 -6.13 -5.92 2.08
CA ASN A 55 -6.99 -5.61 0.92
C ASN A 55 -7.94 -4.43 1.19
N ILE A 56 -8.48 -4.30 2.42
CA ILE A 56 -9.36 -3.18 2.78
C ILE A 56 -8.68 -1.81 2.73
N ASN A 57 -7.34 -1.77 2.78
CA ASN A 57 -6.56 -0.54 2.67
C ASN A 57 -6.32 -0.13 1.20
N ILE A 58 -6.57 -1.03 0.24
CA ILE A 58 -6.30 -0.84 -1.19
C ILE A 58 -7.64 -0.62 -1.90
N GLY A 59 -7.93 0.63 -2.26
CA GLY A 59 -9.15 0.98 -2.99
C GLY A 59 -9.11 0.51 -4.45
N ASP A 60 -10.28 0.46 -5.09
CA ASP A 60 -10.41 0.11 -6.51
C ASP A 60 -9.59 1.06 -7.39
N GLY A 61 -8.79 0.48 -8.30
CA GLY A 61 -7.92 1.24 -9.18
C GLY A 61 -6.78 1.99 -8.47
N SER A 62 -6.51 1.76 -7.17
CA SER A 62 -5.39 2.41 -6.49
C SER A 62 -4.02 1.90 -6.95
N VAL A 63 -3.94 0.64 -7.39
CA VAL A 63 -2.73 0.03 -7.95
C VAL A 63 -2.72 0.25 -9.47
N GLN A 64 -1.73 0.99 -9.93
CA GLN A 64 -1.51 1.32 -11.34
C GLN A 64 -0.23 0.67 -11.86
N SER A 65 -0.02 0.67 -13.18
CA SER A 65 1.18 0.08 -13.79
C SER A 65 2.49 0.65 -13.21
N ARG A 66 2.51 1.92 -12.84
CA ARG A 66 3.67 2.58 -12.19
C ARG A 66 4.02 2.03 -10.80
N ASN A 67 3.08 1.33 -10.15
CA ASN A 67 3.28 0.71 -8.84
C ASN A 67 3.83 -0.72 -8.97
N ILE A 68 3.75 -1.32 -10.16
CA ILE A 68 4.13 -2.71 -10.42
C ILE A 68 5.48 -2.71 -11.14
N GLY A 69 6.50 -3.23 -10.46
CA GLY A 69 7.84 -3.35 -11.04
C GLY A 69 7.93 -4.41 -12.13
N THR A 70 8.97 -4.33 -12.96
CA THR A 70 9.29 -5.37 -13.93
C THR A 70 9.52 -6.70 -13.21
N GLY A 71 8.83 -7.76 -13.65
CA GLY A 71 8.92 -9.09 -13.05
C GLY A 71 8.18 -9.27 -11.73
N SER A 72 7.48 -8.24 -11.22
CA SER A 72 6.72 -8.35 -9.96
C SER A 72 5.50 -9.26 -10.08
N VAL A 73 4.90 -9.38 -11.28
CA VAL A 73 3.81 -10.33 -11.54
C VAL A 73 4.41 -11.58 -12.17
N GLN A 74 4.27 -12.70 -11.46
CA GLN A 74 4.75 -14.02 -11.87
C GLN A 74 3.56 -14.95 -12.18
N ASN A 75 3.84 -16.08 -12.82
CA ASN A 75 2.80 -17.07 -13.17
C ASN A 75 1.98 -17.52 -11.96
N ALA A 76 2.60 -17.65 -10.78
CA ALA A 76 1.91 -18.03 -9.55
C ALA A 76 0.88 -16.98 -9.06
N ASN A 77 1.03 -15.71 -9.47
CA ASN A 77 0.06 -14.66 -9.15
C ASN A 77 -1.17 -14.69 -10.08
N ILE A 78 -1.06 -15.34 -11.24
CA ILE A 78 -2.11 -15.38 -12.26
C ILE A 78 -2.87 -16.69 -12.09
N GLY A 79 -4.07 -16.61 -11.51
CA GLY A 79 -4.95 -17.77 -11.36
C GLY A 79 -5.32 -18.41 -12.70
N ALA A 80 -5.74 -19.68 -12.65
CA ALA A 80 -6.24 -20.38 -13.82
C ALA A 80 -7.38 -19.58 -14.48
N LYS A 81 -7.34 -19.45 -15.81
CA LYS A 81 -8.30 -18.70 -16.64
C LYS A 81 -8.39 -17.19 -16.31
N ALA A 82 -7.47 -16.62 -15.53
CA ALA A 82 -7.49 -15.19 -15.21
C ALA A 82 -7.24 -14.32 -16.45
N VAL A 83 -6.43 -14.80 -17.40
CA VAL A 83 -6.23 -14.17 -18.71
C VAL A 83 -7.10 -14.90 -19.73
N THR A 84 -8.12 -14.21 -20.25
CA THR A 84 -9.02 -14.72 -21.29
C THR A 84 -8.61 -14.15 -22.65
N LEU A 85 -9.14 -14.72 -23.74
CA LEU A 85 -8.85 -14.25 -25.10
C LEU A 85 -9.10 -12.74 -25.27
N ALA A 86 -10.15 -12.21 -24.64
CA ALA A 86 -10.49 -10.78 -24.66
C ALA A 86 -9.46 -9.87 -23.95
N LYS A 87 -8.54 -10.44 -23.17
CA LYS A 87 -7.45 -9.71 -22.49
C LYS A 87 -6.12 -9.79 -23.24
N LEU A 88 -6.04 -10.59 -24.31
CA LEU A 88 -4.83 -10.71 -25.12
C LEU A 88 -4.76 -9.56 -26.13
N GLY A 89 -3.53 -9.17 -26.48
CA GLY A 89 -3.28 -8.15 -27.49
C GLY A 89 -3.65 -8.62 -28.90
N ASP A 90 -3.90 -7.65 -29.77
CA ASP A 90 -4.26 -7.89 -31.18
C ASP A 90 -3.17 -8.65 -31.94
N ASP A 91 -1.91 -8.50 -31.53
CA ASP A 91 -0.77 -9.23 -32.10
C ASP A 91 -0.89 -10.75 -31.85
N VAL A 92 -1.37 -11.16 -30.68
CA VAL A 92 -1.58 -12.57 -30.34
C VAL A 92 -2.80 -13.13 -31.05
N THR A 93 -3.91 -12.38 -31.09
CA THR A 93 -5.15 -12.82 -31.76
C THR A 93 -4.98 -12.91 -33.28
N ALA A 94 -4.21 -12.00 -33.88
CA ALA A 94 -3.84 -12.06 -35.30
C ALA A 94 -3.03 -13.32 -35.63
N LYS A 95 -2.07 -13.69 -34.77
CA LYS A 95 -1.31 -14.95 -34.95
C LYS A 95 -2.20 -16.18 -34.86
N LEU A 96 -3.18 -16.19 -33.96
CA LEU A 96 -4.17 -17.28 -33.87
C LEU A 96 -4.99 -17.39 -35.16
N THR A 97 -5.48 -16.26 -35.66
CA THR A 97 -6.25 -16.21 -36.91
C THR A 97 -5.43 -16.71 -38.11
N ASP A 98 -4.15 -16.32 -38.21
CA ASP A 98 -3.24 -16.82 -39.24
C ASP A 98 -3.11 -18.36 -39.18
N ILE A 99 -2.92 -18.89 -37.97
CA ILE A 99 -2.82 -20.34 -37.75
C ILE A 99 -4.12 -21.04 -38.17
N GLU A 100 -5.29 -20.50 -37.82
CA GLU A 100 -6.58 -21.06 -38.21
C GLU A 100 -6.77 -21.08 -39.73
N ASN A 101 -6.33 -20.03 -40.43
CA ASN A 101 -6.41 -19.97 -41.89
C ASN A 101 -5.48 -20.97 -42.56
N ARG A 102 -4.26 -21.11 -42.05
CA ARG A 102 -3.29 -22.11 -42.53
C ARG A 102 -3.78 -23.53 -42.31
N LEU A 103 -4.46 -23.79 -41.18
CA LEU A 103 -5.08 -25.08 -40.91
C LEU A 103 -6.18 -25.40 -41.94
N LYS A 104 -7.10 -24.45 -42.17
CA LYS A 104 -8.16 -24.61 -43.20
C LYS A 104 -7.61 -24.88 -44.59
N ALA A 105 -6.50 -24.23 -44.95
CA ALA A 105 -5.85 -24.44 -46.25
C ALA A 105 -5.26 -25.84 -46.39
N LEU A 106 -4.72 -26.41 -45.31
CA LEU A 106 -4.21 -27.79 -45.29
C LEU A 106 -5.35 -28.81 -45.32
N GLU A 107 -6.43 -28.57 -44.57
CA GLU A 107 -7.61 -29.43 -44.56
C GLU A 107 -8.35 -29.41 -45.92
N GLY A 108 -8.44 -28.24 -46.55
CA GLY A 108 -9.03 -28.05 -47.87
C GLY A 108 -8.12 -28.43 -49.04
N GLY A 109 -6.82 -28.66 -48.79
CA GLY A 109 -5.82 -29.03 -49.78
C GLY A 109 -5.76 -30.53 -50.09
N SER A 110 -6.69 -31.33 -49.56
CA SER A 110 -6.89 -32.73 -49.92
C SER A 110 -7.97 -32.87 -51.00
N ALA A 111 -7.66 -32.40 -52.21
CA ALA A 111 -8.39 -32.73 -53.45
C ALA A 111 -7.39 -32.87 -54.60
#